data_AF-W1XLR4-F1
#
_entry.id   AF-W1XLR4-F1
#
_cell.length_a   1.000
_cell.length_b   1.000
_cell.length_c   1.000
_cell.angle_alpha   90.00
_cell.angle_beta   90.00
_cell.angle_gamma   90.00
#
_symmetry.space_group_name_H-M   'P 1'
#
loop_
_entity.id
_entity.type
_entity.pdbx_description
1 polymer ?
#
loop_
_entity_poly.entity_id
_entity_poly.type
_entity_poly.pdbx_seq_one_letter_code
_entity_poly.pdbx_strand_id
1 'polypeptide(L)'
;GDMFRAAIKNETPLGVEAKKYIDAGQLVPDSVTVGIVRDRLVKDDCKSGFILDGFPRTTAQAVSLDAILKELGISLDAVLNLNVPSEE
;
A
#
# COMPACT_ATOMS: atom_id res chain seq x y z
N GLY A 1 1.17 6.49 -4.03
CA GLY A 1 0.51 7.80 -3.79
C GLY A 1 -0.94 7.82 -4.25
N ASP A 2 -1.23 7.29 -5.44
CA ASP A 2 -2.58 7.31 -6.01
C ASP A 2 -3.64 6.58 -5.18
N MET A 3 -3.26 5.47 -4.53
CA MET A 3 -4.17 4.74 -3.65
C MET A 3 -4.67 5.59 -2.49
N PHE A 4 -3.79 6.36 -1.85
CA PHE A 4 -4.18 7.31 -0.81
C PHE A 4 -5.08 8.41 -1.36
N ARG A 5 -4.72 9.01 -2.50
CA ARG A 5 -5.54 10.05 -3.14
C ARG A 5 -6.95 9.54 -3.48
N ALA A 6 -7.05 8.31 -4.00
CA ALA A 6 -8.33 7.69 -4.29
C ALA A 6 -9.14 7.38 -3.03
N ALA A 7 -8.50 6.82 -1.99
CA ALA A 7 -9.14 6.54 -0.71
C ALA A 7 -9.68 7.81 -0.03
N ILE A 8 -8.90 8.91 -0.09
CA ILE A 8 -9.27 10.24 0.40
C ILE A 8 -10.42 10.83 -0.43
N LYS A 9 -10.31 10.79 -1.76
CA LYS A 9 -11.34 11.32 -2.68
C LYS A 9 -12.68 10.60 -2.51
N ASN A 10 -12.65 9.30 -2.25
CA ASN A 10 -13.84 8.49 -2.05
C ASN A 10 -14.31 8.48 -0.59
N GLU A 11 -13.69 9.27 0.29
CA GLU A 11 -14.04 9.42 1.71
C GLU A 11 -14.18 8.08 2.46
N THR A 12 -13.36 7.09 2.07
CA THR A 12 -13.29 5.81 2.78
C THR A 12 -12.84 6.03 4.23
N PRO A 13 -13.24 5.21 5.21
CA PRO A 13 -12.84 5.38 6.60
C PRO A 13 -11.31 5.52 6.76
N LEU A 14 -10.55 4.66 6.09
CA LEU A 14 -9.09 4.71 6.06
C LEU A 14 -8.53 5.93 5.30
N GLY A 15 -9.20 6.36 4.23
CA GLY A 15 -8.84 7.58 3.50
C GLY A 15 -9.02 8.84 4.34
N VAL A 16 -10.12 8.95 5.09
CA VAL A 16 -10.36 10.07 6.01
C VAL A 16 -9.32 10.07 7.12
N GLU A 17 -8.96 8.91 7.65
CA GLU A 17 -7.87 8.80 8.63
C GLU A 17 -6.52 9.21 8.03
N ALA A 18 -6.15 8.67 6.86
CA ALA A 18 -4.92 9.04 6.16
C ALA A 18 -4.84 10.53 5.88
N LYS A 19 -5.96 11.16 5.49
CA LYS A 19 -6.05 12.61 5.24
C LYS A 19 -5.61 13.42 6.47
N LYS A 20 -6.00 13.02 7.68
CA LYS A 20 -5.63 13.74 8.92
C LYS A 20 -4.11 13.84 9.10
N TYR A 21 -3.40 12.75 8.84
CA TYR A 21 -1.93 12.72 8.95
C TYR A 21 -1.28 13.52 7.82
N ILE A 22 -1.76 13.37 6.58
CA ILE A 22 -1.23 14.08 5.41
C ILE A 22 -1.41 15.59 5.55
N ASP A 23 -2.61 16.05 5.93
CA ASP A 23 -2.92 17.47 6.12
C ASP A 23 -2.10 18.07 7.28
N ALA A 24 -1.73 17.25 8.28
CA ALA A 24 -0.84 17.63 9.38
C ALA A 24 0.65 17.58 9.04
N GLY A 25 1.03 17.23 7.80
CA GLY A 25 2.43 17.03 7.40
C GLY A 25 3.11 15.84 8.10
N GLN A 26 2.33 14.93 8.65
CA GLN A 26 2.80 13.74 9.37
C GLN A 26 2.86 12.53 8.44
N LEU A 27 3.71 11.57 8.79
CA LEU A 27 3.73 10.28 8.12
C LEU A 27 2.46 9.50 8.45
N VAL A 28 1.82 8.94 7.43
CA VAL A 28 0.67 8.06 7.61
C VAL A 28 1.13 6.77 8.30
N PRO A 29 0.46 6.32 9.37
CA PRO A 29 0.83 5.09 10.05
C PRO A 29 0.81 3.86 9.12
N ASP A 30 1.67 2.89 9.44
CA ASP A 30 1.75 1.63 8.70
C ASP A 30 0.41 0.88 8.68
N SER A 31 -0.33 0.88 9.79
CA SER A 31 -1.65 0.24 9.89
C SER A 31 -2.66 0.79 8.88
N VAL A 32 -2.70 2.12 8.72
CA VAL A 32 -3.58 2.79 7.76
C VAL A 32 -3.15 2.48 6.33
N THR A 33 -1.84 2.51 6.07
CA THR A 33 -1.26 2.18 4.76
C THR A 33 -1.60 0.76 4.34
N VAL A 34 -1.38 -0.21 5.24
CA VAL A 34 -1.68 -1.63 5.04
C VAL A 34 -3.17 -1.86 4.77
N GLY A 35 -4.05 -1.18 5.51
CA GLY A 35 -5.49 -1.24 5.28
C GLY A 35 -5.89 -0.76 3.89
N ILE A 36 -5.34 0.38 3.44
CA ILE A 36 -5.62 0.93 2.09
C ILE A 36 -5.12 -0.02 1.00
N VAL A 37 -3.99 -0.70 1.23
CA VAL A 37 -3.48 -1.72 0.31
C VAL A 37 -4.42 -2.91 0.23
N ARG A 38 -4.90 -3.42 1.37
CA ARG A 38 -5.87 -4.51 1.42
C ARG A 38 -7.14 -4.18 0.63
N ASP A 39 -7.74 -3.01 0.86
CA ASP A 39 -8.95 -2.55 0.17
C ASP A 39 -8.76 -2.41 -1.34
N ARG A 40 -7.53 -2.16 -1.78
CA ARG A 40 -7.20 -2.08 -3.20
C ARG A 40 -7.06 -3.45 -3.85
N LEU A 41 -6.41 -4.39 -3.16
CA LEU A 41 -6.13 -5.75 -3.66
C LEU A 41 -7.40 -6.58 -3.85
N VAL A 42 -8.46 -6.30 -3.10
CA VAL A 42 -9.75 -7.02 -3.22
C VAL A 42 -10.62 -6.57 -4.41
N LYS A 43 -10.20 -5.52 -5.13
CA LYS A 43 -10.98 -5.03 -6.28
C LYS A 43 -10.83 -5.95 -7.49
N ASP A 44 -11.88 -6.03 -8.30
CA ASP A 44 -11.94 -6.94 -9.45
C ASP A 44 -10.80 -6.73 -10.46
N ASP A 45 -10.34 -5.50 -10.63
CA ASP A 45 -9.24 -5.17 -11.55
C ASP A 45 -7.87 -5.65 -11.06
N CYS A 46 -7.72 -6.00 -9.79
CA CYS A 46 -6.50 -6.60 -9.23
C CYS A 46 -6.45 -8.13 -9.37
N LYS A 47 -7.55 -8.78 -9.78
CA LYS A 47 -7.60 -10.25 -9.94
C LYS A 47 -6.68 -10.76 -11.06
N SER A 48 -6.47 -9.95 -12.09
CA SER A 48 -5.58 -10.28 -13.21
C SER A 48 -4.10 -10.03 -12.90
N GLY A 49 -3.80 -9.42 -11.75
CA GLY A 49 -2.45 -9.04 -11.35
C GLY A 49 -2.38 -7.59 -10.87
N PHE A 50 -1.26 -7.24 -10.23
CA PHE A 50 -0.99 -5.90 -9.73
C PHE A 50 0.52 -5.65 -9.64
N ILE A 51 0.89 -4.38 -9.59
CA ILE A 51 2.25 -3.94 -9.25
C ILE A 51 2.13 -3.00 -8.05
N LEU A 52 2.85 -3.32 -6.98
CA LEU A 52 2.97 -2.43 -5.83
C LEU A 52 4.24 -1.59 -6.00
N ASP A 53 4.04 -0.30 -6.26
CA ASP A 53 5.13 0.67 -6.37
C ASP A 53 5.26 1.47 -5.07
N GLY A 54 6.45 1.43 -4.49
CA GLY A 54 6.79 2.13 -3.26
C GLY A 54 6.14 1.55 -2.00
N PHE A 55 5.67 0.29 -2.03
CA PHE A 55 5.21 -0.48 -0.88
C PHE A 55 5.57 -1.96 -1.10
N PRO A 56 6.08 -2.69 -0.08
CA PRO A 56 6.39 -2.24 1.27
C PRO A 56 7.71 -1.44 1.36
N ARG A 57 7.82 -0.53 2.33
CA ARG A 57 9.05 0.25 2.65
C ARG A 57 9.70 -0.12 3.98
N THR A 58 8.98 -0.82 4.84
CA THR A 58 9.48 -1.31 6.15
C THR A 58 9.28 -2.81 6.24
N THR A 59 10.05 -3.47 7.12
CA THR A 59 9.88 -4.90 7.40
C THR A 59 8.51 -5.20 8.00
N ALA A 60 7.97 -4.30 8.83
CA ALA A 60 6.62 -4.42 9.39
C ALA A 60 5.56 -4.43 8.28
N GLN A 61 5.65 -3.52 7.30
CA GLN A 61 4.75 -3.50 6.15
C GLN A 61 4.87 -4.78 5.30
N ALA A 62 6.08 -5.32 5.12
CA ALA A 62 6.28 -6.55 4.38
C ALA A 62 5.62 -7.76 5.06
N VAL A 63 5.73 -7.87 6.39
CA VAL A 63 5.06 -8.92 7.17
C VAL A 63 3.53 -8.78 7.07
N SER A 64 3.01 -7.56 7.17
CA SER A 64 1.57 -7.32 7.01
C SER A 64 1.06 -7.63 5.59
N LEU A 65 1.84 -7.30 4.57
CA LEU A 65 1.51 -7.65 3.18
C LEU A 65 1.46 -9.16 2.99
N ASP A 66 2.44 -9.91 3.48
CA ASP A 66 2.46 -11.38 3.39
C ASP A 66 1.21 -12.01 4.04
N ALA A 67 0.80 -11.51 5.21
CA ALA A 67 -0.42 -11.95 5.87
C ALA A 67 -1.68 -11.68 5.02
N ILE A 68 -1.81 -10.48 4.46
CA ILE A 68 -2.95 -10.13 3.59
C ILE A 68 -2.99 -11.03 2.36
N LEU A 69 -1.86 -11.23 1.70
CA LEU A 69 -1.80 -12.03 0.49
C LEU A 69 -2.17 -13.49 0.76
N LYS A 70 -1.69 -14.06 1.88
CA LYS A 70 -2.11 -15.40 2.33
C LYS A 70 -3.61 -15.49 2.59
N GLU A 71 -4.20 -14.50 3.28
CA GLU A 71 -5.65 -14.46 3.53
C GLU A 71 -6.45 -14.37 2.23
N LEU A 72 -5.95 -13.66 1.23
CA LEU A 72 -6.60 -13.50 -0.08
C LEU A 72 -6.29 -14.65 -1.05
N GLY A 73 -5.42 -15.59 -0.68
CA GLY A 73 -4.98 -16.68 -1.56
C GLY A 73 -4.15 -16.20 -2.75
N ILE A 74 -3.46 -15.07 -2.61
CA ILE A 74 -2.62 -14.44 -3.64
C ILE A 74 -1.16 -14.74 -3.33
N SER A 75 -0.37 -15.07 -4.36
CA SER A 75 1.09 -15.19 -4.28
C SER A 75 1.76 -14.01 -4.96
N LEU A 76 2.90 -13.55 -4.43
CA LEU A 76 3.79 -12.63 -5.15
C LEU A 76 4.68 -13.42 -6.11
N ASP A 77 4.68 -13.01 -7.37
CA ASP A 77 5.53 -13.64 -8.40
C ASP A 77 6.98 -13.16 -8.33
N ALA A 78 7.18 -11.86 -8.09
CA ALA A 78 8.51 -11.25 -8.06
C ALA A 78 8.55 -9.96 -7.23
N VAL A 79 9.74 -9.61 -6.77
CA VAL A 79 10.07 -8.30 -6.19
C VAL A 79 11.19 -7.69 -7.01
N LEU A 80 10.91 -6.56 -7.64
CA LEU A 80 11.89 -5.86 -8.47
C LEU A 80 12.64 -4.83 -7.62
N ASN A 81 13.91 -5.10 -7.33
CA ASN A 81 14.79 -4.15 -6.68
C ASN A 81 15.62 -3.39 -7.72
N LEU A 82 15.25 -2.14 -7.99
CA LEU A 82 15.99 -1.26 -8.89
C LEU A 82 17.12 -0.59 -8.10
N ASN A 83 18.33 -1.15 -8.20
CA ASN A 83 19.52 -0.56 -7.58
C ASN A 83 20.16 0.47 -8.52
N VAL A 84 20.04 1.75 -8.18
CA VAL A 84 20.67 2.85 -8.92
C VAL A 84 21.78 3.44 -8.04
N PRO A 85 23.02 3.56 -8.54
CA PRO A 85 24.09 4.22 -7.78
C PRO A 85 23.68 5.64 -7.40
N SER A 86 23.98 6.06 -6.18
CA SER A 86 23.90 7.47 -5.80
C SER A 86 24.97 8.24 -6.57
N GLU A 87 24.58 9.29 -7.28
CA GLU A 87 25.52 10.32 -7.74
C GLU A 87 25.95 11.10 -6.48
N GLU A 88 27.17 10.84 -5.99
CA GLU A 88 27.87 11.74 -5.06
C GLU A 88 28.39 12.97 -5.82
#